data_AF-A0A1S8JSK4-F1
#
_entry.id   AF-A0A1S8JSK4-F1
#
_cell.length_a   1.000
_cell.length_b   1.000
_cell.length_c   1.000
_cell.angle_alpha   90.00
_cell.angle_beta   90.00
_cell.angle_gamma   90.00
#
_symmetry.space_group_name_H-M   'P 1'
#
loop_
_entity.id
_entity.type
_entity.pdbx_description
1 polymer ?
#
loop_
_entity_poly.entity_id
_entity_poly.type
_entity_poly.pdbx_seq_one_letter_code
_entity_poly.pdbx_strand_id
1 'polypeptide(L)'
;EENDFAHAIVQFVDSIPDEVFLPYYQSMGRPQYHPRMLLSIILCAYIQGVYSGRQIQNMLIDSIRMRYLSQEQFPNFRTINRFRVHPIMNDILDHSFVQFRELLVQSGLISGSALYIDGTKIEADANKYSFVWKK
;
A
#
# COMPACT_ATOMS: atom_id res chain seq x y z
N GLU A 1 3.34 10.38 18.73
CA GLU A 1 3.23 9.42 19.84
C GLU A 1 4.14 8.25 19.54
N GLU A 2 4.89 7.78 20.53
CA GLU A 2 6.00 6.82 20.40
C GLU A 2 5.56 5.42 19.89
N ASN A 3 4.25 5.15 19.86
CA ASN A 3 3.62 3.91 19.42
C ASN A 3 2.91 3.98 18.05
N ASP A 4 3.19 4.98 17.21
CA ASP A 4 2.61 5.00 15.86
C ASP A 4 3.22 3.88 14.98
N PHE A 5 2.38 3.07 14.35
CA PHE A 5 2.80 2.03 13.41
C PHE A 5 3.65 2.57 12.24
N ALA A 6 3.60 3.87 11.96
CA ALA A 6 4.52 4.52 11.02
C ALA A 6 6.00 4.33 11.39
N HIS A 7 6.33 4.41 12.69
CA HIS A 7 7.69 4.15 13.15
C HIS A 7 8.06 2.68 13.00
N ALA A 8 7.11 1.77 13.28
CA ALA A 8 7.29 0.35 13.04
C ALA A 8 7.51 0.04 11.54
N ILE A 9 6.82 0.73 10.63
CA ILE A 9 7.03 0.61 9.18
C ILE A 9 8.46 1.00 8.82
N VAL A 10 8.95 2.14 9.32
CA VAL A 10 10.32 2.59 9.05
C VAL A 10 11.33 1.56 9.54
N GLN A 11 11.22 1.12 10.80
CA GLN A 11 12.12 0.11 11.37
C GLN A 11 12.08 -1.21 10.59
N PHE A 12 10.89 -1.66 10.18
CA PHE A 12 10.74 -2.87 9.39
C PHE A 12 11.40 -2.73 8.01
N VAL A 13 11.14 -1.65 7.29
CA VAL A 13 11.68 -1.42 5.95
C VAL A 13 13.20 -1.19 5.98
N ASP A 14 13.72 -0.57 7.04
CA ASP A 14 15.15 -0.40 7.26
C ASP A 14 15.86 -1.73 7.60
N SER A 15 15.14 -2.71 8.14
CA SER A 15 15.68 -4.06 8.40
C SER A 15 15.88 -4.91 7.14
N ILE A 16 15.23 -4.55 6.03
CA ILE A 16 15.36 -5.26 4.75
C ILE A 16 16.71 -4.90 4.12
N PRO A 17 17.57 -5.87 3.77
CA PRO A 17 18.88 -5.59 3.17
C PRO A 17 18.77 -4.82 1.84
N ASP A 18 19.73 -3.92 1.57
CA ASP A 18 19.72 -3.07 0.37
C ASP A 18 19.77 -3.90 -0.92
N GLU A 19 20.41 -5.08 -0.87
CA GLU A 19 20.55 -6.02 -1.98
C GLU A 19 19.21 -6.46 -2.56
N VAL A 20 18.18 -6.52 -1.72
CA VAL A 20 16.81 -6.88 -2.10
C VAL A 20 16.21 -5.85 -3.07
N PHE A 21 16.62 -4.58 -2.94
CA PHE A 21 16.11 -3.49 -3.75
C PHE A 21 16.97 -3.17 -4.98
N LEU A 22 18.20 -3.69 -5.07
CA LEU A 22 19.10 -3.47 -6.20
C LEU A 22 18.45 -3.73 -7.57
N PRO A 23 17.66 -4.80 -7.78
CA PRO A 23 17.05 -5.07 -9.07
C PRO A 23 16.01 -4.03 -9.52
N TYR A 24 15.50 -3.19 -8.61
CA TYR A 24 14.55 -2.13 -8.95
C TYR A 24 15.23 -0.90 -9.55
N TYR A 25 16.48 -0.64 -9.17
CA TYR A 25 17.22 0.52 -9.66
C TYR A 25 17.53 0.37 -11.14
N GLN A 26 17.01 1.30 -11.94
CA GLN A 26 17.36 1.41 -13.35
C GLN A 26 18.66 2.21 -13.50
N SER A 27 19.55 1.73 -14.38
CA SER A 27 20.80 2.43 -14.71
C SER A 27 20.59 3.65 -15.61
N MET A 28 19.43 3.79 -16.24
CA MET A 28 19.13 4.80 -17.25
C MET A 28 17.75 5.41 -17.01
N GLY A 29 17.60 6.70 -17.31
CA GLY A 29 16.32 7.42 -17.26
C GLY A 29 16.22 8.43 -16.11
N ARG A 30 14.98 8.86 -15.81
CA ARG A 30 14.71 9.82 -14.74
C ARG A 30 14.98 9.17 -13.37
N PRO A 31 15.62 9.88 -12.42
CA PRO A 31 15.81 9.38 -11.07
C PRO A 31 14.48 8.89 -10.49
N GLN A 32 14.48 7.65 -10.03
CA GLN A 32 13.30 7.03 -9.45
C GLN A 32 13.19 7.39 -7.98
N TYR A 33 11.98 7.32 -7.46
CA TYR A 33 11.75 7.36 -6.02
C TYR A 33 12.42 6.15 -5.34
N HIS A 34 12.91 6.35 -4.12
CA HIS A 34 13.59 5.30 -3.39
C HIS A 34 12.63 4.12 -3.11
N PRO A 35 13.00 2.87 -3.43
CA PRO A 35 12.12 1.70 -3.29
C PRO A 35 11.65 1.48 -1.85
N ARG A 36 12.51 1.72 -0.84
CA ARG A 36 12.09 1.72 0.57
C ARG A 36 10.95 2.70 0.84
N MET A 37 11.04 3.93 0.34
CA MET A 37 10.00 4.93 0.54
C MET A 37 8.68 4.47 -0.10
N LEU A 38 8.74 3.96 -1.33
CA LEU A 38 7.56 3.43 -2.02
C LEU A 38 6.94 2.24 -1.27
N LEU A 39 7.77 1.34 -0.74
CA LEU A 39 7.32 0.23 0.10
C LEU A 39 6.63 0.74 1.38
N SER A 40 7.25 1.68 2.08
CA SER A 40 6.72 2.26 3.33
C SER A 40 5.34 2.87 3.15
N ILE A 41 5.13 3.67 2.10
CA ILE A 41 3.83 4.31 1.86
C ILE A 41 2.75 3.29 1.46
N ILE A 42 3.12 2.21 0.74
CA ILE A 42 2.18 1.17 0.35
C ILE A 42 1.79 0.33 1.57
N LEU A 43 2.75 -0.09 2.40
CA LEU A 43 2.47 -0.81 3.64
C LEU A 43 1.56 0.00 4.55
N CYS A 44 1.85 1.29 4.72
CA CYS A 44 1.03 2.22 5.50
C CYS A 44 -0.42 2.29 5.00
N ALA A 45 -0.61 2.31 3.68
CA ALA A 45 -1.94 2.35 3.08
C ALA A 45 -2.69 1.03 3.29
N TYR A 46 -2.02 -0.11 3.12
CA TYR A 46 -2.65 -1.43 3.22
C TYR A 46 -3.10 -1.74 4.65
N ILE A 47 -2.34 -1.33 5.66
CA ILE A 47 -2.75 -1.45 7.07
C ILE A 47 -4.01 -0.64 7.35
N GLN A 48 -4.15 0.51 6.69
CA GLN A 48 -5.34 1.35 6.78
C GLN A 48 -6.47 0.89 5.83
N GLY A 49 -6.31 -0.25 5.15
CA GLY A 49 -7.30 -0.80 4.23
C GLY A 49 -7.44 -0.06 2.90
N VAL A 50 -6.46 0.77 2.53
CA VAL A 50 -6.48 1.57 1.30
C VAL A 50 -5.60 0.92 0.23
N TYR A 51 -6.24 0.40 -0.83
CA TYR A 51 -5.55 -0.37 -1.88
C TYR A 51 -5.50 0.34 -3.25
N SER A 52 -6.35 1.35 -3.46
CA SER A 52 -6.38 2.09 -4.74
C SER A 52 -5.20 3.05 -4.82
N GLY A 53 -4.39 2.94 -5.88
CA GLY A 53 -3.25 3.84 -6.07
C GLY A 53 -3.62 5.34 -6.09
N ARG A 54 -4.84 5.68 -6.52
CA ARG A 54 -5.35 7.06 -6.45
C ARG A 54 -5.69 7.48 -5.02
N GLN A 55 -6.27 6.59 -4.23
CA GLN A 55 -6.53 6.87 -2.83
C GLN A 55 -5.21 7.02 -2.05
N ILE A 56 -4.21 6.17 -2.33
CA ILE A 56 -2.86 6.30 -1.75
C ILE A 56 -2.24 7.65 -2.10
N GLN A 57 -2.36 8.09 -3.36
CA GLN A 57 -1.91 9.42 -3.78
C GLN A 57 -2.61 10.54 -2.99
N ASN A 58 -3.92 10.44 -2.76
CA ASN A 58 -4.64 11.44 -1.97
C ASN A 58 -4.20 11.41 -0.49
N MET A 59 -4.00 10.22 0.08
CA MET A 59 -3.49 10.08 1.44
C MET A 59 -2.11 10.72 1.62
N LEU A 60 -1.25 10.72 0.59
CA LEU A 60 0.04 11.43 0.63
C LEU A 60 -0.12 12.93 0.85
N ILE A 61 -1.24 13.53 0.42
CA ILE A 61 -1.52 14.96 0.61
C ILE A 61 -2.18 15.19 1.97
N ASP A 62 -3.16 14.36 2.32
CA ASP A 62 -4.04 14.61 3.45
C ASP A 62 -3.47 14.09 4.79
N SER A 63 -2.61 13.07 4.76
CA SER A 63 -2.10 12.39 5.95
C SER A 63 -0.68 12.82 6.30
N ILE A 64 -0.52 13.37 7.52
CA ILE A 64 0.80 13.68 8.10
C ILE A 64 1.67 12.42 8.16
N ARG A 65 1.06 11.26 8.46
CA ARG A 65 1.76 9.97 8.52
C ARG A 65 2.37 9.59 7.16
N MET A 66 1.60 9.75 6.08
CA MET A 66 2.10 9.47 4.75
C MET A 66 3.21 10.44 4.34
N ARG A 67 3.06 11.73 4.68
CA ARG A 67 4.10 12.75 4.41
C ARG A 67 5.39 12.50 5.17
N TYR A 68 5.29 12.01 6.41
CA TYR A 68 6.45 11.57 7.19
C TYR A 68 7.17 10.39 6.50
N LEU A 69 6.43 9.35 6.13
CA LEU A 69 7.01 8.17 5.46
C LEU A 69 7.58 8.49 4.08
N SER A 70 6.95 9.42 3.35
CA SER A 70 7.39 9.84 2.03
C SER A 70 8.47 10.93 2.06
N GLN A 71 8.83 11.46 3.23
CA GLN A 71 9.75 12.59 3.38
C GLN A 71 9.32 13.78 2.53
N GLU A 72 8.04 14.16 2.61
CA GLU A 72 7.41 15.24 1.81
C GLU A 72 7.50 15.01 0.28
N GLN A 73 7.65 13.76 -0.15
CA GLN A 73 7.55 13.39 -1.57
C GLN A 73 6.13 12.92 -1.91
N PHE A 74 5.67 13.26 -3.10
CA PHE A 74 4.30 12.97 -3.55
C PHE A 74 4.29 12.13 -4.83
N PRO A 75 4.70 10.84 -4.78
CA PRO A 75 4.63 9.96 -5.93
C PRO A 75 3.18 9.83 -6.42
N ASN A 76 2.98 9.96 -7.73
CA ASN A 76 1.66 9.83 -8.31
C ASN A 76 1.20 8.36 -8.37
N PHE A 77 -0.10 8.13 -8.59
CA PHE A 77 -0.68 6.80 -8.66
C PHE A 77 -0.03 5.89 -9.72
N ARG A 78 0.53 6.45 -10.80
CA ARG A 78 1.21 5.67 -11.84
C ARG A 78 2.54 5.14 -11.35
N THR A 79 3.31 5.93 -10.59
CA THR A 79 4.54 5.50 -9.93
C THR A 79 4.24 4.40 -8.93
N ILE A 80 3.24 4.59 -8.07
CA ILE A 80 2.83 3.61 -7.06
C ILE A 80 2.43 2.30 -7.73
N ASN A 81 1.59 2.35 -8.76
CA ASN A 81 1.15 1.14 -9.46
C ASN A 81 2.28 0.47 -10.23
N ARG A 82 3.21 1.23 -10.81
CA ARG A 82 4.39 0.67 -11.49
C ARG A 82 5.29 -0.09 -10.52
N PHE A 83 5.47 0.43 -9.32
CA PHE A 83 6.21 -0.26 -8.26
C PHE A 83 5.52 -1.59 -7.89
N ARG A 84 4.20 -1.57 -7.67
CA ARG A 84 3.41 -2.76 -7.30
C ARG A 84 3.46 -3.87 -8.33
N VAL A 85 3.37 -3.54 -9.62
CA VAL A 85 3.35 -4.55 -10.69
C VAL A 85 4.75 -4.93 -11.17
N HIS A 86 5.81 -4.34 -10.61
CA HIS A 86 7.17 -4.71 -10.96
C HIS A 86 7.42 -6.15 -10.48
N PRO A 87 7.84 -7.09 -11.35
CA PRO A 87 7.85 -8.51 -11.02
C PRO A 87 8.54 -8.85 -9.69
N ILE A 88 9.71 -8.25 -9.47
CA ILE A 88 10.51 -8.49 -8.25
C ILE A 88 9.92 -7.76 -7.03
N MET A 89 9.37 -6.56 -7.23
CA MET A 89 8.86 -5.78 -6.09
C MET A 89 7.49 -6.26 -5.63
N ASN A 90 6.72 -6.89 -6.52
CA ASN A 90 5.43 -7.49 -6.16
C ASN A 90 5.63 -8.58 -5.09
N ASP A 91 6.55 -9.52 -5.33
CA ASP A 91 6.86 -10.60 -4.39
C ASP A 91 7.39 -10.03 -3.06
N ILE A 92 8.28 -9.03 -3.12
CA ILE A 92 8.80 -8.36 -1.92
C ILE A 92 7.67 -7.68 -1.15
N LEU A 93 6.76 -6.99 -1.84
CA LEU A 93 5.62 -6.31 -1.23
C LEU A 93 4.69 -7.30 -0.53
N ASP A 94 4.35 -8.40 -1.17
CA ASP A 94 3.48 -9.44 -0.63
C ASP A 94 4.09 -10.06 0.63
N HIS A 95 5.36 -10.47 0.56
CA HIS A 95 6.08 -11.02 1.72
C HIS A 95 6.23 -9.98 2.85
N SER A 96 6.58 -8.74 2.50
CA SER A 96 6.71 -7.64 3.45
C SER A 96 5.41 -7.36 4.18
N PHE A 97 4.28 -7.36 3.46
CA PHE A 97 2.98 -7.10 4.05
C PHE A 97 2.58 -8.18 5.05
N VAL A 98 2.78 -9.45 4.71
CA VAL A 98 2.48 -10.58 5.61
C VAL A 98 3.34 -10.51 6.87
N GLN A 99 4.67 -10.40 6.71
CA GLN A 99 5.60 -10.34 7.85
C GLN A 99 5.35 -9.12 8.73
N PHE A 100 5.11 -7.95 8.12
CA PHE A 100 4.85 -6.74 8.89
C PHE A 100 3.52 -6.82 9.64
N ARG A 101 2.48 -7.37 9.01
CA ARG A 101 1.21 -7.62 9.68
C ARG A 101 1.37 -8.56 10.88
N GLU A 102 2.13 -9.64 10.73
CA GLU A 102 2.44 -10.56 11.85
C GLU A 102 3.16 -9.84 12.99
N LEU A 103 4.15 -9.00 12.67
CA LEU A 103 4.86 -8.18 13.65
C LEU A 103 3.92 -7.22 14.40
N LEU A 104 2.97 -6.61 13.70
CA LEU A 104 1.98 -5.73 14.31
C LEU A 104 1.00 -6.48 15.22
N VAL A 105 0.61 -7.71 14.85
CA VAL A 105 -0.23 -8.57 15.71
C VAL A 105 0.54 -8.98 16.96
N GLN A 106 1.80 -9.40 16.81
CA GLN A 106 2.66 -9.81 17.92
C GLN A 106 2.97 -8.67 18.89
N SER A 107 3.11 -7.44 18.38
CA SER A 107 3.31 -6.24 19.20
C SER A 107 2.02 -5.71 19.83
N GLY A 108 0.86 -6.30 19.53
CA GLY A 108 -0.44 -5.87 20.04
C GLY A 108 -0.93 -4.52 19.48
N LEU A 109 -0.26 -4.00 18.43
CA LEU A 109 -0.63 -2.74 17.76
C LEU A 109 -1.87 -2.90 16.88
N ILE A 110 -2.16 -4.12 16.42
CA ILE A 110 -3.40 -4.46 15.72
C ILE A 110 -4.04 -5.71 16.34
N SER A 111 -5.37 -5.74 16.41
CA SER A 111 -6.07 -6.96 16.83
C SER A 111 -5.95 -8.03 15.75
N GLY A 112 -5.48 -9.23 16.11
CA GLY A 112 -5.46 -10.39 15.21
C GLY A 112 -6.87 -10.93 14.88
N SER A 113 -7.91 -10.41 15.54
CA SER A 113 -9.29 -10.84 15.34
C SER A 113 -9.90 -10.23 14.07
N ALA A 114 -10.18 -11.11 13.12
CA ALA A 114 -11.02 -10.95 11.95
C ALA A 114 -10.40 -10.28 10.71
N LEU A 115 -9.67 -11.08 9.95
CA LEU A 115 -9.79 -11.05 8.50
C LEU A 115 -11.23 -11.48 8.16
N TYR A 116 -12.19 -10.54 8.23
CA TYR A 116 -13.35 -10.68 7.37
C TYR A 116 -12.81 -10.49 5.96
N ILE A 117 -12.56 -11.60 5.27
CA ILE A 117 -12.84 -11.64 3.84
C ILE A 117 -14.36 -11.48 3.80
N ASP A 118 -14.86 -10.26 4.01
CA ASP A 118 -16.22 -9.94 3.64
C ASP A 118 -16.19 -10.09 2.13
N GLY A 119 -16.54 -11.28 1.65
CA GLY A 119 -17.03 -11.47 0.32
C GLY A 119 -18.30 -10.65 0.27
N THR A 120 -18.17 -9.32 0.15
CA THR A 120 -19.28 -8.43 -0.10
C THR A 120 -19.84 -8.93 -1.42
N LYS A 121 -20.90 -9.73 -1.30
CA LYS A 121 -21.64 -10.22 -2.44
C LYS A 121 -22.39 -9.00 -2.92
N ILE A 122 -21.74 -8.23 -3.78
CA ILE A 122 -22.39 -7.15 -4.53
C ILE A 122 -23.36 -7.88 -5.44
N GLU A 123 -24.60 -8.00 -5.01
CA GLU A 123 -25.67 -8.34 -5.94
C GLU A 123 -25.70 -7.22 -6.97
N ALA A 124 -25.53 -7.58 -8.24
CA ALA A 124 -25.72 -6.64 -9.31
C ALA A 124 -27.13 -6.07 -9.17
N ASP A 125 -27.25 -4.76 -9.02
CA ASP A 125 -28.51 -4.06 -9.24
C ASP A 125 -28.85 -4.17 -10.74
N ALA A 126 -29.39 -5.32 -11.11
CA ALA A 126 -30.04 -5.53 -12.39
C ALA A 126 -31.44 -4.96 -12.26
N ASN A 127 -31.55 -3.63 -12.33
CA ASN A 127 -32.84 -2.97 -12.43
C ASN A 127 -33.63 -3.61 -13.59
N LYS A 128 -34.62 -4.43 -13.23
CA LYS A 128 -35.35 -5.33 -14.14
C LYS A 128 -36.33 -4.59 -15.06
N TYR A 129 -36.30 -3.25 -15.03
CA TYR A 129 -37.27 -2.37 -15.68
C TYR A 129 -36.66 -1.44 -16.73
N SER A 130 -35.66 -1.88 -17.50
CA SER A 130 -35.13 -1.09 -18.63
C SER A 130 -35.99 -1.19 -19.92
N PHE A 131 -37.15 -1.84 -19.90
CA PHE A 131 -38.03 -1.94 -21.06
C PHE A 131 -39.25 -1.03 -20.90
N VAL A 132 -39.18 0.15 -21.52
CA VAL A 132 -40.37 0.98 -21.77
C VAL A 132 -40.83 0.69 -23.19
N TRP A 133 -41.98 0.03 -23.34
CA TRP A 133 -42.66 -0.04 -24.63
C TRP A 133 -43.27 1.32 -24.93
N LYS A 134 -42.74 2.00 -25.95
CA LYS A 134 -43.32 3.24 -26.46
C LYS A 134 -44.59 2.86 -27.23
N LYS A 135 -45.72 3.48 -26.87
CA LYS A 135 -46.99 3.36 -27.59
C LYS A 135 -46.96 4.21 -28.86
#